data_AF-Q7U6I1-F1
#
_entry.id   AF-Q7U6I1-F1
#
_cell.length_a   1.000
_cell.length_b   1.000
_cell.length_c   1.000
_cell.angle_alpha   90.00
_cell.angle_beta   90.00
_cell.angle_gamma   90.00
#
_symmetry.space_group_name_H-M   'P 1'
#
loop_
_entity.id
_entity.type
_entity.pdbx_description
1 polymer ?
#
loop_
_entity_poly.entity_id
_entity_poly.type
_entity_poly.pdbx_seq_one_letter_code
_entity_poly.pdbx_strand_id
1 'polypeptide(L)' 'MSQQTALDLLVQHVDRPGFVRLIVASVHGALWLQTHFPEEEWTTLLSGEACFGMDCLSTLLEDARSAGLLVNARVVVES' A
#
# COMPACT_ATOMS: atom_id res chain seq x y z
N MET A 1 1.28 -1.09 -28.54
CA MET A 1 0.43 -1.37 -27.36
C MET A 1 1.30 -1.09 -26.14
N SER A 2 1.11 0.04 -25.48
CA SER A 2 1.83 0.33 -24.24
C SER A 2 1.27 -0.59 -23.17
N GLN A 3 2.07 -1.53 -22.66
CA GLN A 3 1.67 -2.33 -21.51
C GLN A 3 1.51 -1.37 -20.33
N GLN A 4 0.26 -1.13 -19.95
CA GLN A 4 -0.06 -0.40 -18.74
C GLN A 4 0.28 -1.35 -17.59
N THR A 5 1.44 -1.16 -16.96
CA THR A 5 1.87 -2.02 -15.85
C THR A 5 0.84 -1.93 -14.73
N ALA A 6 0.16 -3.03 -14.42
CA ALA A 6 -0.81 -3.08 -13.33
C ALA A 6 -0.08 -2.89 -12.00
N LEU A 7 -0.57 -1.98 -11.15
CA LEU A 7 0.00 -1.73 -9.82
C LEU A 7 -0.47 -2.81 -8.84
N ASP A 8 0.34 -3.09 -7.81
CA ASP A 8 -0.01 -4.04 -6.75
C ASP A 8 -0.49 -3.32 -5.48
N LEU A 9 0.22 -2.25 -5.08
CA LEU A 9 -0.11 -1.43 -3.93
C LEU A 9 -0.06 0.05 -4.30
N LEU A 10 -0.96 0.84 -3.73
CA LEU A 10 -0.98 2.28 -3.93
C LEU A 10 -1.36 3.03 -2.65
N VAL A 11 -0.78 4.21 -2.50
CA VAL A 11 -1.00 5.08 -1.34
C VAL A 11 -1.95 6.20 -1.73
N GLN A 12 -2.98 6.39 -0.90
CA GLN A 12 -3.96 7.47 -1.04
C GLN A 12 -3.90 8.37 0.19
N HIS A 13 -3.79 9.69 -0.03
CA HIS A 13 -3.89 10.66 1.05
C HIS A 13 -5.29 10.65 1.66
N VAL A 14 -5.38 10.85 2.97
CA VAL A 14 -6.63 11.00 3.71
C VAL A 14 -6.63 12.34 4.44
N ASP A 15 -7.82 12.84 4.78
CA ASP A 15 -8.02 14.10 5.53
C ASP A 15 -7.64 13.97 7.02
N ARG A 16 -6.56 13.26 7.32
CA ARG A 16 -6.01 13.08 8.65
C ARG A 16 -4.50 13.28 8.60
N PRO A 17 -3.97 14.37 9.18
CA PRO A 17 -2.53 14.65 9.18
C PRO A 17 -1.70 13.48 9.71
N GLY A 18 -0.63 13.15 9.01
CA GLY A 18 0.29 12.07 9.38
C GLY A 18 -0.18 10.65 9.04
N PHE A 19 -1.38 10.50 8.47
CA PHE A 19 -1.91 9.20 8.04
C PHE A 19 -2.14 9.19 6.54
N VAL A 20 -1.98 8.01 5.95
CA VAL A 20 -2.36 7.72 4.57
C VAL A 20 -2.98 6.34 4.49
N ARG A 21 -3.81 6.13 3.47
CA ARG A 21 -4.51 4.89 3.20
C ARG A 21 -3.72 4.03 2.24
N LEU A 22 -3.62 2.73 2.54
CA LEU A 22 -3.07 1.74 1.63
C LEU A 22 -4.21 1.10 0.84
N ILE A 23 -4.06 1.03 -0.47
CA ILE A 23 -5.01 0.38 -1.37
C ILE A 23 -4.32 -0.80 -2.05
N VAL A 24 -5.01 -1.93 -2.07
CA VAL A 24 -4.59 -3.15 -2.75
C VAL A 24 -5.20 -3.17 -4.14
N ALA A 25 -4.36 -3.28 -5.17
CA ALA A 25 -4.77 -3.19 -6.57
C ALA A 25 -4.59 -4.51 -7.33
N SER A 26 -3.99 -5.52 -6.72
CA SER A 26 -3.78 -6.83 -7.32
C SER A 26 -3.81 -7.96 -6.29
N VAL A 27 -3.92 -9.20 -6.78
CA VAL A 27 -3.79 -10.40 -5.95
C VAL A 27 -2.38 -10.55 -5.35
N HIS A 28 -1.33 -10.08 -6.03
CA HIS A 28 0.03 -10.11 -5.48
C HIS A 28 0.17 -9.16 -4.30
N GLY A 29 -0.42 -7.96 -4.38
CA GLY A 29 -0.51 -7.03 -3.25
C GLY A 29 -1.26 -7.61 -2.06
N ALA A 30 -2.39 -8.28 -2.32
CA ALA A 30 -3.19 -8.94 -1.28
C ALA A 30 -2.40 -10.04 -0.57
N LEU A 31 -1.84 -10.98 -1.33
CA LEU A 31 -1.09 -12.12 -0.78
C LEU A 31 0.14 -11.67 0.00
N TRP A 32 0.86 -10.65 -0.49
CA TRP A 32 2.02 -10.11 0.22
C TRP A 32 1.62 -9.45 1.56
N LEU A 33 0.50 -8.72 1.62
CA LEU A 33 0.02 -8.18 2.89
C LEU A 33 -0.35 -9.27 3.89
N GLN A 34 -0.96 -10.36 3.43
CA GLN A 34 -1.34 -11.48 4.30
C GLN A 34 -0.13 -12.18 4.94
N THR A 35 1.09 -12.03 4.42
CA THR A 35 2.30 -12.56 5.08
C THR A 35 2.82 -11.67 6.21
N HIS A 36 2.36 -10.42 6.29
CA HIS A 36 2.84 -9.40 7.24
C HIS A 36 1.82 -9.07 8.33
N PHE A 37 0.54 -9.37 8.10
CA PHE A 37 -0.55 -9.03 9.00
C PHE A 37 -1.36 -10.27 9.37
N PRO A 38 -1.86 -10.34 10.62
CA PRO A 38 -2.69 -11.45 11.06
C PRO A 38 -4.07 -11.40 10.37
N GLU A 39 -4.75 -12.54 10.33
CA GLU A 39 -5.99 -12.74 9.56
C GLU A 39 -7.12 -11.77 9.93
N GLU A 40 -7.18 -11.37 11.21
CA GLU A 40 -8.17 -10.44 11.74
C GLU A 40 -8.11 -9.05 11.06
N GLU A 41 -6.94 -8.68 10.53
CA GLU A 41 -6.71 -7.39 9.87
C GLU A 41 -6.98 -7.44 8.35
N TRP A 42 -7.10 -8.62 7.77
CA TRP A 42 -7.17 -8.78 6.31
C TRP A 42 -8.39 -8.08 5.71
N THR A 43 -9.54 -8.13 6.38
CA THR A 43 -10.75 -7.45 5.88
C THR A 43 -10.49 -5.95 5.71
N THR A 44 -9.93 -5.30 6.73
CA THR A 44 -9.60 -3.86 6.73
C THR A 44 -8.53 -3.51 5.68
N LEU A 45 -7.53 -4.37 5.50
CA LEU A 45 -6.45 -4.19 4.52
C LEU A 45 -6.99 -4.30 3.09
N LEU A 46 -7.76 -5.35 2.80
CA LEU A 46 -8.24 -5.67 1.47
C LEU A 46 -9.45 -4.82 1.05
N SER A 47 -10.21 -4.27 2.00
CA SER A 47 -11.26 -3.28 1.74
C SER A 47 -10.71 -1.87 1.44
N GLY A 48 -9.39 -1.68 1.57
CA GLY A 48 -8.76 -0.37 1.45
C GLY A 48 -9.08 0.56 2.61
N GLU A 49 -9.50 0.03 3.76
CA GLU A 49 -9.84 0.83 4.93
C GLU A 49 -8.64 1.13 5.82
N ALA A 50 -7.55 0.37 5.67
CA ALA A 50 -6.33 0.49 6.46
C ALA A 50 -5.61 1.83 6.25
N CYS A 51 -5.42 2.56 7.35
CA CYS A 51 -4.63 3.79 7.40
C CYS A 51 -3.36 3.55 8.23
N PHE A 52 -2.23 4.01 7.70
CA PHE A 52 -0.92 3.86 8.31
C PHE A 52 -0.32 5.22 8.62
N GLY A 53 0.44 5.31 9.71
CA GLY A 53 1.37 6.41 9.92
C GLY A 53 2.50 6.35 8.88
N MET A 54 3.01 7.50 8.46
CA MET A 54 4.02 7.59 7.40
C MET A 54 5.29 6.78 7.69
N ASP A 55 5.78 6.78 8.94
CA ASP A 55 7.02 6.10 9.33
C ASP A 55 6.91 4.56 9.20
N CYS A 56 5.76 4.00 9.60
CA CYS A 56 5.50 2.58 9.47
C CYS A 56 5.30 2.20 8.00
N LEU A 57 4.60 3.06 7.26
CA LEU A 57 4.29 2.80 5.86
C LEU A 57 5.53 2.82 4.97
N SER A 58 6.48 3.73 5.18
CA SER A 58 7.69 3.79 4.36
C SER A 58 8.45 2.46 4.38
N THR A 59 8.61 1.88 5.58
CA THR A 59 9.28 0.60 5.77
C THR A 59 8.51 -0.54 5.09
N LEU A 60 7.19 -0.56 5.24
CA LEU A 60 6.31 -1.57 4.61
C LEU A 60 6.40 -1.52 3.07
N LEU A 61 6.39 -0.32 2.49
CA LEU A 61 6.46 -0.15 1.03
C LEU A 61 7.85 -0.46 0.46
N GLU A 62 8.91 -0.22 1.23
CA GLU A 62 10.26 -0.60 0.84
C GLU A 62 10.42 -2.13 0.79
N ASP A 63 9.88 -2.85 1.77
CA ASP A 63 9.86 -4.31 1.75
C ASP A 63 9.04 -4.85 0.56
N ALA A 64 7.84 -4.30 0.32
CA ALA A 64 7.02 -4.67 -0.84
C ALA A 64 7.75 -4.50 -2.17
N ARG A 65 8.46 -3.37 -2.35
CA ARG A 65 9.29 -3.14 -3.54
C ARG A 65 10.43 -4.15 -3.64
N SER A 66 11.08 -4.47 -2.52
CA SER A 66 12.16 -5.45 -2.45
C SER A 66 11.68 -6.87 -2.78
N ALA A 67 10.42 -7.18 -2.46
CA ALA A 67 9.73 -8.42 -2.86
C ALA A 67 9.25 -8.42 -4.33
N GLY A 68 9.46 -7.31 -5.07
CA GLY A 68 9.15 -7.20 -6.49
C GLY A 68 7.77 -6.62 -6.81
N LEU A 69 7.03 -6.11 -5.82
CA LEU A 69 5.72 -5.50 -6.05
C LEU A 69 5.84 -4.12 -6.70
N LEU A 70 4.87 -3.82 -7.55
CA LEU A 70 4.71 -2.54 -8.22
C LEU A 70 3.94 -1.57 -7.32
N VAL A 71 4.68 -0.75 -6.60
CA VAL A 71 4.13 0.21 -5.64
C VAL A 71 4.08 1.63 -6.21
N ASN A 72 2.90 2.25 -6.17
CA ASN A 72 2.73 3.68 -6.43
C ASN A 72 2.52 4.47 -5.14
N ALA A 73 3.58 5.16 -4.72
CA ALA A 73 3.55 6.10 -3.61
C ALA A 73 3.93 7.48 -4.14
N ARG A 74 3.04 8.12 -4.90
CA ARG A 74 3.16 9.57 -5.15
C ARG A 74 2.86 10.29 -3.86
N VAL A 75 3.87 10.38 -2.99
CA VAL A 75 3.87 11.34 -1.89
C VAL A 75 4.05 12.71 -2.54
N VAL A 76 2.99 13.52 -2.56
CA VAL A 76 3.14 14.93 -2.92
C VAL A 76 3.91 15.56 -1.77
N VAL A 77 5.22 15.73 -1.94
CA VAL A 77 6.01 16.58 -1.04
C VAL A 77 5.64 18.01 -1.42
N GLU A 78 4.71 18.61 -0.68
CA GLU A 78 4.54 20.06 -0.73
C GLU A 78 5.88 20.69 -0.29
N SER A 79 6.49 21.42 -1.22
CA SER A 79 7.75 22.16 -1.01
C SER A 79 7.51 23.44 -0.24
#